data_AF-A0A1Y1KKZ6-F1
#
_entry.id   AF-A0A1Y1KKZ6-F1
#
_cell.length_a   1.000
_cell.length_b   1.000
_cell.length_c   1.000
_cell.angle_alpha   90.00
_cell.angle_beta   90.00
_cell.angle_gamma   90.00
#
_symmetry.space_group_name_H-M   'P 1'
#
loop_
_entity.id
_entity.type
_entity.pdbx_description
1 polymer ?
#
loop_
_entity_poly.entity_id
_entity_poly.type
_entity_poly.pdbx_seq_one_letter_code
_entity_poly.pdbx_strand_id
1 'polypeptide(L)'
;LDQDFIVFRGNDHESSGQLLKGVVVLCLSSPLRIEDIHLRLVGTLRLSWTDHRSTAPGVSGQKVDKATTILDHRWQPFVGTHGKSMTLPAGNYEYPFEFMLPGDTAESVEGIR
;
A
#
# COMPACT_ATOMS: atom_id res chain seq x y z
N LEU A 1 -3.90 -0.66 -24.28
CA LEU A 1 -2.89 -1.23 -23.38
C LEU A 1 -3.12 -0.58 -22.03
N ASP A 2 -4.20 -0.99 -21.38
CA ASP A 2 -4.49 -0.65 -19.98
C ASP A 2 -3.97 -1.86 -19.19
N GLN A 3 -2.71 -1.79 -18.77
CA GLN A 3 -2.14 -2.83 -17.92
C GLN A 3 -2.43 -2.46 -16.48
N ASP A 4 -3.21 -3.29 -15.79
CA ASP A 4 -3.56 -3.13 -14.36
C ASP A 4 -2.40 -3.51 -13.41
N PHE A 5 -1.19 -3.67 -13.94
CA PHE A 5 -0.01 -4.09 -13.21
C PHE A 5 1.22 -3.29 -13.63
N ILE A 6 2.14 -3.13 -12.68
CA ILE A 6 3.40 -2.41 -12.88
C ILE A 6 4.53 -3.43 -12.97
N VAL A 7 5.36 -3.31 -14.00
CA VAL A 7 6.52 -4.19 -14.21
C VAL A 7 7.81 -3.37 -14.13
N PHE A 8 8.65 -3.72 -13.18
CA PHE A 8 10.04 -3.28 -13.10
C PHE A 8 10.88 -4.17 -14.02
N ARG A 9 11.73 -3.57 -14.86
CA ARG A 9 12.58 -4.31 -15.82
C ARG A 9 14.04 -4.13 -15.42
N GLY A 10 14.74 -5.24 -15.23
CA GLY A 10 16.12 -5.24 -14.71
C GLY A 10 16.14 -5.63 -13.23
N ASN A 11 17.34 -5.72 -12.66
CA ASN A 11 17.51 -5.91 -11.22
C ASN A 11 17.36 -4.59 -10.46
N ASP A 12 17.39 -4.62 -9.13
CA ASP A 12 17.21 -3.44 -8.26
C ASP A 12 18.15 -2.26 -8.57
N HIS A 13 19.33 -2.51 -9.17
CA HIS A 13 20.29 -1.47 -9.54
C HIS A 13 20.11 -0.92 -10.96
N GLU A 14 19.43 -1.66 -11.83
CA GLU A 14 19.25 -1.35 -13.25
C GLU A 14 17.82 -0.90 -13.59
N SER A 15 16.88 -1.24 -12.71
CA SER A 15 15.47 -0.98 -12.91
C SER A 15 15.16 0.51 -12.85
N SER A 16 14.44 1.01 -13.87
CA SER A 16 13.91 2.37 -13.84
C SER A 16 12.64 2.43 -12.99
N GLY A 17 12.46 3.53 -12.28
CA GLY A 17 11.21 3.80 -11.55
C GLY A 17 9.98 3.70 -12.45
N GLN A 18 8.87 3.27 -11.88
CA GLN A 18 7.61 3.06 -12.59
C GLN A 18 6.52 3.98 -12.07
N LEU A 19 5.68 4.48 -12.97
CA LEU A 19 4.59 5.38 -12.61
C LEU A 19 3.36 4.57 -12.17
N LEU A 20 3.02 4.64 -10.89
CA LEU A 20 1.73 4.24 -10.37
C LEU A 20 0.76 5.42 -10.49
N LYS A 21 -0.34 5.24 -11.21
CA LYS A 21 -1.39 6.27 -11.33
C LYS A 21 -2.77 5.64 -11.30
N GLY A 22 -3.75 6.42 -10.87
CA GLY A 22 -5.15 6.00 -10.84
C GLY A 22 -6.06 7.14 -10.43
N VAL A 23 -7.33 6.82 -10.24
CA VAL A 23 -8.35 7.79 -9.79
C VAL A 23 -9.15 7.16 -8.65
N VAL A 24 -9.25 7.86 -7.52
CA VAL A 24 -10.19 7.50 -6.47
C VAL A 24 -11.55 8.09 -6.84
N VAL A 25 -12.56 7.24 -7.00
CA VAL A 25 -13.93 7.65 -7.34
C VAL A 25 -14.83 7.54 -6.12
N LEU A 26 -15.53 8.61 -5.77
CA LEU A 26 -16.52 8.66 -4.71
C LEU A 26 -17.88 9.08 -5.28
N CYS A 27 -18.89 8.22 -5.14
CA CYS A 27 -20.26 8.50 -5.57
C CYS A 27 -21.17 8.65 -4.35
N LEU A 28 -21.75 9.83 -4.17
CA LEU A 28 -22.65 10.15 -3.08
C LEU A 28 -24.08 10.35 -3.59
N SER A 29 -25.02 9.55 -3.07
CA SER A 29 -26.45 9.69 -3.37
C SER A 29 -27.14 10.78 -2.54
N SER A 30 -26.51 11.23 -1.46
CA SER A 30 -26.98 12.29 -0.57
C SER A 30 -25.78 13.02 0.06
N PRO A 31 -25.98 14.22 0.64
CA PRO A 31 -24.89 14.93 1.30
C PRO A 31 -24.26 14.14 2.46
N LEU A 32 -22.92 14.10 2.53
CA LEU A 32 -22.14 13.38 3.53
C LEU A 32 -21.24 14.33 4.32
N ARG A 33 -21.32 14.29 5.66
CA ARG A 33 -20.38 15.00 6.53
C ARG A 33 -19.09 14.19 6.65
N ILE A 34 -17.96 14.80 6.29
CA ILE A 34 -16.62 14.19 6.29
C ILE A 34 -15.61 15.12 6.97
N GLU A 35 -14.49 14.57 7.43
CA GLU A 35 -13.34 15.35 7.91
C GLU A 35 -12.31 15.55 6.80
N ASP A 36 -11.87 14.45 6.18
CA ASP A 36 -10.99 14.48 5.02
C ASP A 36 -11.22 13.27 4.10
N ILE A 37 -10.62 13.34 2.90
CA ILE A 37 -10.44 12.21 1.98
C ILE A 37 -8.95 12.19 1.65
N HIS A 38 -8.25 11.10 1.94
CA HIS A 38 -6.83 10.96 1.67
C HIS A 38 -6.49 9.56 1.14
N LEU A 39 -5.37 9.47 0.44
CA LEU A 39 -4.82 8.21 -0.03
C LEU A 39 -3.49 7.92 0.68
N ARG A 40 -3.25 6.63 0.95
CA ARG A 40 -1.99 6.14 1.50
C ARG A 40 -1.62 4.84 0.81
N LEU A 41 -0.37 4.74 0.37
CA LEU A 41 0.23 3.55 -0.21
C LEU A 41 1.18 2.93 0.81
N VAL A 42 0.93 1.67 1.19
CA VAL A 42 1.72 0.95 2.19
C VAL A 42 2.21 -0.37 1.61
N GLY A 43 3.52 -0.58 1.59
CA GLY A 43 4.16 -1.86 1.29
C GLY A 43 4.56 -2.56 2.57
N THR A 44 4.21 -3.85 2.72
CA THR A 44 4.52 -4.63 3.94
C THR A 44 5.24 -5.92 3.58
N LEU A 45 6.42 -6.12 4.14
CA LEU A 45 7.15 -7.39 4.11
C LEU A 45 6.66 -8.28 5.26
N ARG A 46 6.22 -9.49 4.96
CA ARG A 46 5.82 -10.50 5.96
C ARG A 46 6.72 -11.73 5.85
N LEU A 47 7.32 -12.14 6.95
CA LEU A 47 8.23 -13.27 7.04
C LEU A 47 7.75 -14.23 8.13
N SER A 48 7.58 -15.50 7.77
CA SER A 48 7.31 -16.56 8.75
C SER A 48 8.32 -17.69 8.61
N TRP A 49 8.91 -18.13 9.73
CA TRP A 49 9.80 -19.29 9.74
C TRP A 49 9.69 -20.06 11.06
N THR A 50 10.12 -21.32 11.06
CA THR A 50 10.26 -22.13 12.27
C THR A 50 11.71 -22.10 12.73
N ASP A 51 11.95 -21.64 13.94
CA ASP A 51 13.26 -21.68 14.56
C ASP A 51 13.48 -23.03 15.27
N HIS A 52 14.43 -23.82 14.76
CA HIS A 52 14.79 -25.13 15.29
C HIS A 52 15.95 -25.07 16.30
N ARG A 53 16.27 -23.89 16.86
CA ARG A 53 17.39 -23.69 17.81
C ARG A 53 17.29 -24.45 19.14
N SER A 54 16.30 -25.32 19.36
CA SER A 54 16.28 -26.21 20.52
C SER A 54 16.66 -27.63 20.12
N THR A 55 17.84 -28.06 20.56
CA THR A 55 18.33 -29.46 20.47
C THR A 55 17.80 -30.34 21.61
N ALA A 56 16.87 -29.82 22.41
CA ALA A 56 16.24 -30.57 23.50
C ALA A 56 15.15 -31.52 22.94
N PRO A 57 15.18 -32.82 23.28
CA PRO A 57 14.15 -33.74 22.84
C PRO A 57 12.79 -33.31 23.40
N GLY A 58 11.81 -33.09 22.52
CA GLY A 58 10.42 -32.78 22.89
C GLY A 58 9.99 -31.31 22.80
N VAL A 59 10.88 -30.38 22.42
CA VAL A 59 10.50 -28.97 22.21
C VAL A 59 10.14 -28.74 20.74
N SER A 60 8.86 -28.49 20.47
CA SER A 60 8.39 -28.08 19.14
C SER A 60 9.04 -26.77 18.72
N GLY A 61 9.56 -26.70 17.49
CA GLY A 61 10.23 -25.50 16.95
C GLY A 61 9.39 -24.23 17.13
N GLN A 62 10.04 -23.13 17.50
CA GLN A 62 9.35 -21.86 17.75
C GLN A 62 8.98 -21.24 16.41
N LYS A 63 7.69 -21.09 16.14
CA LYS A 63 7.23 -20.34 14.96
C LYS A 63 7.43 -18.85 15.20
N VAL A 64 8.16 -18.19 14.30
CA VAL A 64 8.35 -16.74 14.27
C VAL A 64 7.56 -16.16 13.11
N ASP A 65 6.89 -15.04 13.37
CA ASP A 65 6.16 -14.23 12.39
C ASP A 65 6.60 -12.78 12.56
N LYS A 66 7.06 -12.13 11.48
CA LYS A 66 7.50 -10.74 11.45
C LYS A 66 6.85 -10.00 10.30
N ALA A 67 6.28 -8.83 10.59
CA ALA A 67 5.80 -7.88 9.59
C ALA A 67 6.57 -6.56 9.70
N THR A 68 7.03 -6.01 8.58
CA THR A 68 7.75 -4.74 8.51
C THR A 68 7.24 -3.89 7.36
N THR A 69 6.93 -2.62 7.64
CA THR A 69 6.57 -1.66 6.60
C THR A 69 7.82 -1.25 5.83
N ILE A 70 7.81 -1.45 4.51
CA ILE A 70 8.92 -1.15 3.60
C ILE A 70 8.63 0.04 2.68
N LEU A 71 7.37 0.46 2.59
CA LEU A 71 6.93 1.64 1.86
C LEU A 71 5.77 2.28 2.64
N ASP A 72 5.83 3.60 2.85
CA ASP A 72 4.75 4.40 3.43
C ASP A 72 4.72 5.75 2.73
N HIS A 73 3.82 5.89 1.76
CA HIS A 73 3.58 7.14 1.05
C HIS A 73 2.19 7.67 1.36
N ARG A 74 2.09 8.97 1.66
CA ARG A 74 0.85 9.67 1.94
C ARG A 74 0.72 10.84 0.97
N TRP A 75 -0.36 10.85 0.21
CA TRP A 75 -0.73 12.02 -0.56
C TRP A 75 -1.26 13.11 0.37
N GLN A 76 -1.21 14.36 -0.09
CA GLN A 76 -1.97 15.41 0.57
C GLN A 76 -3.47 15.04 0.55
N PRO A 77 -4.24 15.37 1.60
CA PRO A 77 -5.68 15.16 1.59
C PRO A 77 -6.30 15.78 0.34
N PHE A 78 -7.09 15.01 -0.39
CA PHE A 78 -7.82 15.47 -1.56
C PHE A 78 -8.95 16.43 -1.16
N VAL A 79 -9.55 16.19 -0.01
CA VAL A 79 -10.60 17.01 0.58
C VAL A 79 -10.34 17.14 2.07
N GLY A 80 -10.69 18.30 2.61
CA GLY A 80 -10.63 18.56 4.04
C GLY A 80 -9.24 18.90 4.55
N THR A 81 -9.21 19.35 5.79
CA THR A 81 -8.00 19.62 6.56
C THR A 81 -8.23 19.05 7.95
N HIS A 82 -7.24 18.35 8.50
CA HIS A 82 -7.35 17.71 9.82
C HIS A 82 -8.01 18.64 10.85
N GLY A 83 -9.04 18.12 11.52
CA GLY A 83 -9.74 18.81 12.62
C GLY A 83 -10.91 19.71 12.23
N LYS A 84 -11.27 19.82 10.94
CA LYS A 84 -12.47 20.56 10.50
C LYS A 84 -13.38 19.71 9.62
N SER A 85 -14.59 19.42 10.10
CA SER A 85 -15.58 18.72 9.29
C SER A 85 -16.20 19.64 8.22
N MET A 86 -16.53 19.07 7.08
CA MET A 86 -17.33 19.71 6.03
C MET A 86 -18.41 18.75 5.51
N THR A 87 -19.39 19.27 4.77
CA THR A 87 -20.43 18.45 4.13
C THR A 87 -20.18 18.43 2.63
N LEU A 88 -19.92 17.25 2.09
CA LEU A 88 -19.82 17.00 0.66
C LEU A 88 -21.23 16.77 0.11
N PRO A 89 -21.71 17.49 -0.92
CA PRO A 89 -23.04 17.27 -1.48
C PRO A 89 -23.14 15.94 -2.24
N ALA A 90 -24.37 15.54 -2.58
CA ALA A 90 -24.59 14.43 -3.50
C ALA A 90 -23.90 14.73 -4.85
N GLY A 91 -23.28 13.72 -5.45
CA GLY A 91 -22.50 13.87 -6.67
C GLY A 91 -21.43 12.80 -6.81
N ASN A 92 -20.75 12.82 -7.96
CA ASN A 92 -19.62 11.96 -8.25
C ASN A 92 -18.34 12.81 -8.21
N TYR A 93 -17.33 12.31 -7.50
CA TYR A 93 -16.06 12.98 -7.29
C TYR A 93 -14.93 12.06 -7.75
N GLU A 94 -13.95 12.64 -8.42
CA GLU A 94 -12.78 11.95 -8.95
C GLU A 94 -11.51 12.62 -8.41
N TYR A 95 -10.65 11.84 -7.77
CA TYR A 95 -9.39 12.30 -7.21
C TYR A 95 -8.24 11.55 -7.88
N PRO A 96 -7.63 12.10 -8.95
CA PRO A 96 -6.50 11.47 -9.60
C PRO A 96 -5.29 11.48 -8.66
N PHE A 97 -4.51 10.41 -8.72
CA PHE A 97 -3.26 10.30 -7.98
C PHE A 97 -2.18 9.73 -8.90
N GLU A 98 -0.95 10.10 -8.58
CA GLU A 98 0.24 9.51 -9.17
C GLU A 98 1.33 9.38 -8.11
N PHE A 99 2.17 8.36 -8.28
CA PHE A 99 3.35 8.12 -7.47
C PHE A 99 4.40 7.41 -8.31
N MET A 100 5.63 7.94 -8.28
CA MET A 100 6.76 7.28 -8.92
C MET A 100 7.32 6.25 -7.96
N LEU A 101 7.07 4.97 -8.23
CA LEU A 101 7.69 3.88 -7.50
C LEU A 101 9.18 3.84 -7.86
N PRO A 102 10.09 3.85 -6.85
CA PRO A 102 11.52 3.68 -7.08
C PRO A 102 11.86 2.38 -7.81
N GLY A 103 12.94 2.37 -8.59
CA GLY A 103 13.36 1.18 -9.37
C GLY A 103 13.72 -0.03 -8.50
N ASP A 104 14.16 0.22 -7.26
CA ASP A 104 14.50 -0.72 -6.19
C ASP A 104 13.28 -1.08 -5.31
N THR A 105 12.06 -0.78 -5.76
CA THR A 105 10.85 -1.21 -5.06
C THR A 105 10.77 -2.73 -5.03
N ALA A 106 10.61 -3.30 -3.84
CA ALA A 106 10.46 -4.74 -3.66
C ALA A 106 9.29 -5.30 -4.49
N GLU A 107 9.52 -6.45 -5.14
CA GLU A 107 8.49 -7.18 -5.87
C GLU A 107 7.37 -7.68 -4.95
N SER A 108 6.16 -7.76 -5.49
CA SER A 108 5.04 -8.41 -4.81
C SER A 108 5.13 -9.93 -4.96
N VAL A 109 5.33 -10.64 -3.85
CA VAL A 109 5.37 -12.11 -3.82
C VAL A 109 4.19 -12.64 -3.00
N GLU A 110 3.40 -13.54 -3.59
CA GLU A 110 2.36 -14.29 -2.88
C GLU A 110 2.79 -15.75 -2.66
N GLY A 111 2.41 -16.35 -1.54
CA GLY A 111 2.45 -17.80 -1.35
C GLY A 111 3.72 -18.42 -0.73
N ILE A 112 4.71 -17.64 -0.29
CA ILE A 112 5.82 -18.17 0.51
C ILE A 112 5.35 -18.37 1.95
N ARG A 113 5.03 -19.61 2.33
CA ARG A 113 4.65 -19.99 3.70
C ARG A 113 5.35 -21.26 4.14
#